data_AF-A0A097IJD4-F1
#
_entry.id   AF-A0A097IJD4-F1
#
_cell.length_a   1.000
_cell.length_b   1.000
_cell.length_c   1.000
_cell.angle_alpha   90.00
_cell.angle_beta   90.00
_cell.angle_gamma   90.00
#
_symmetry.space_group_name_H-M   'P 1'
#
loop_
_entity.id
_entity.type
_entity.pdbx_description
1 polymer ?
#
loop_
_entity_poly.entity_id
_entity_poly.type
_entity_poly.pdbx_seq_one_letter_code
_entity_poly.pdbx_strand_id
1 'polypeptide(L)'
;MALRTYPLVSSALGSSHAVEFTEIAQAAAWALDTWDLRVTLRMSGDGWLVHGPGGYLGLIPTAVTTRYPDLMRVFHSGLAPGASARIRPAEDGSGRMLGSVDLPAPPFVVPVGRVDSPVLGQGGRLELDLSVDVAAPAQVLVELDAVGDAVVARFHGRLLGAVHSTPASLLDTLSTRPLAARAFVADGRAALDVGPELAAEEIPALSAPEPQILRVGAAHESFPLIPLDQAWLDSPEKRR
;
A
#
# COMPACT_ATOMS: atom_id res chain seq x y z
N MET A 1 -0.42 -15.64 -23.63
CA MET A 1 -0.98 -15.89 -22.28
C MET A 1 -1.28 -14.54 -21.64
N ALA A 2 -2.43 -14.38 -20.99
CA ALA A 2 -2.72 -13.18 -20.21
C ALA A 2 -1.77 -13.13 -18.99
N LEU A 3 -1.12 -11.99 -18.76
CA LEU A 3 -0.28 -11.81 -17.58
C LEU A 3 -1.17 -11.80 -16.33
N ARG A 4 -0.68 -12.39 -15.24
CA ARG A 4 -1.34 -12.24 -13.93
C ARG A 4 -1.32 -10.76 -13.54
N THR A 5 -2.42 -10.29 -12.97
CA THR A 5 -2.57 -8.89 -12.57
C THR A 5 -2.10 -8.68 -11.14
N TYR A 6 -1.40 -7.58 -10.88
CA TYR A 6 -1.03 -7.12 -9.54
C TYR A 6 -1.99 -5.97 -9.15
N PRO A 7 -2.80 -6.12 -8.09
CA PRO A 7 -3.81 -5.11 -7.74
C PRO A 7 -3.15 -3.90 -7.08
N LEU A 8 -3.16 -2.77 -7.78
CA LEU A 8 -2.79 -1.47 -7.21
C LEU A 8 -3.96 -0.90 -6.41
N VAL A 9 -3.57 -0.10 -5.43
CA VAL A 9 -4.45 0.82 -4.73
C VAL A 9 -4.76 2.03 -5.62
N SER A 10 -5.95 2.63 -5.46
CA SER A 10 -6.34 3.86 -6.16
C SER A 10 -5.93 5.13 -5.42
N SER A 11 -5.64 5.04 -4.12
CA SER A 11 -5.30 6.19 -3.28
C SER A 11 -4.29 5.82 -2.17
N ALA A 12 -3.61 6.82 -1.64
CA ALA A 12 -2.85 6.74 -0.39
C ALA A 12 -3.54 7.63 0.64
N LEU A 13 -4.04 7.03 1.72
CA LEU A 13 -4.69 7.74 2.83
C LEU A 13 -5.81 8.70 2.37
N GLY A 14 -6.61 8.27 1.39
CA GLY A 14 -7.70 9.07 0.82
C GLY A 14 -7.28 10.07 -0.27
N SER A 15 -5.99 10.23 -0.55
CA SER A 15 -5.49 11.06 -1.64
C SER A 15 -5.26 10.23 -2.91
N SER A 16 -5.88 10.61 -4.02
CA SER A 16 -5.73 9.98 -5.32
C SER A 16 -5.32 11.02 -6.37
N HIS A 17 -4.52 10.60 -7.34
CA HIS A 17 -4.10 11.39 -8.48
C HIS A 17 -4.68 10.78 -9.76
N ALA A 18 -5.49 11.55 -10.46
CA ALA A 18 -5.97 11.21 -11.79
C ALA A 18 -4.82 11.36 -12.80
N VAL A 19 -4.33 10.24 -13.31
CA VAL A 19 -3.30 10.19 -14.35
C VAL A 19 -3.97 10.06 -15.71
N GLU A 20 -4.03 11.17 -16.44
CA GLU A 20 -4.64 11.20 -17.76
C GLU A 20 -3.90 10.30 -18.75
N PHE A 21 -4.68 9.63 -19.60
CA PHE A 21 -4.15 8.91 -20.75
C PHE A 21 -4.63 9.54 -22.06
N THR A 22 -3.73 9.54 -23.04
CA THR A 22 -3.91 10.09 -24.39
C THR A 22 -4.25 8.98 -25.38
N GLU A 23 -4.37 9.34 -26.66
CA GLU A 23 -4.59 8.38 -27.77
C GLU A 23 -5.77 7.43 -27.50
N ILE A 24 -6.83 8.01 -26.93
CA ILE A 24 -8.00 7.26 -26.50
C ILE A 24 -8.68 6.63 -27.70
N ALA A 25 -8.86 5.31 -27.64
CA ALA A 25 -9.62 4.56 -28.64
C ALA A 25 -11.11 4.92 -28.55
N GLN A 26 -11.51 5.99 -29.22
CA GLN A 26 -12.84 6.61 -29.09
C GLN A 26 -13.98 5.61 -29.26
N ALA A 27 -13.93 4.78 -30.30
CA ALA A 27 -14.96 3.78 -30.55
C ALA A 27 -15.06 2.74 -29.42
N ALA A 28 -13.92 2.29 -28.88
CA ALA A 28 -13.90 1.36 -27.75
C ALA A 28 -14.43 2.01 -26.47
N ALA A 29 -14.07 3.26 -26.22
CA ALA A 29 -14.53 4.03 -25.07
C ALA A 29 -16.05 4.29 -25.08
N TRP A 30 -16.63 4.59 -26.24
CA TRP A 30 -18.07 4.78 -26.40
C TRP A 30 -18.89 3.49 -26.26
N ALA A 31 -18.27 2.33 -26.50
CA ALA A 31 -18.92 1.03 -26.40
C ALA A 31 -18.96 0.46 -24.97
N LEU A 32 -18.46 1.20 -23.97
CA LEU A 32 -18.42 0.74 -22.58
C LEU A 32 -19.77 0.92 -21.89
N ASP A 33 -20.18 -0.09 -21.12
CA ASP A 33 -21.41 -0.06 -20.32
C ASP A 33 -21.29 0.82 -19.07
N THR A 34 -20.07 1.05 -18.59
CA THR A 34 -19.76 1.86 -17.40
C THR A 34 -18.54 2.73 -17.66
N TRP A 35 -18.49 3.85 -16.96
CA TRP A 35 -17.45 4.88 -17.06
C TRP A 35 -16.39 4.76 -15.97
N ASP A 36 -16.67 4.05 -14.88
CA ASP A 36 -15.70 3.62 -13.89
C ASP A 36 -15.36 2.15 -14.12
N LEU A 37 -14.07 1.86 -14.32
CA LEU A 37 -13.58 0.60 -14.85
C LEU A 37 -12.39 0.09 -14.04
N ARG A 38 -12.22 -1.23 -14.03
CA ARG A 38 -10.93 -1.85 -13.73
C ARG A 38 -10.14 -1.99 -15.03
N VAL A 39 -8.89 -1.55 -14.99
CA VAL A 39 -7.97 -1.59 -16.13
C VAL A 39 -6.68 -2.30 -15.76
N THR A 40 -5.97 -2.78 -16.77
CA THR A 40 -4.61 -3.27 -16.64
C THR A 40 -3.67 -2.39 -17.45
N LEU A 41 -2.49 -2.15 -16.91
CA LEU A 41 -1.44 -1.39 -17.56
C LEU A 41 -0.46 -2.36 -18.24
N ARG A 42 0.01 -2.01 -19.43
CA ARG A 42 1.02 -2.79 -20.16
C ARG A 42 2.14 -1.88 -20.63
N MET A 43 3.37 -2.33 -20.45
CA MET A 43 4.55 -1.59 -20.89
C MET A 43 4.63 -1.53 -22.42
N SER A 44 4.95 -0.35 -22.93
CA SER A 44 5.27 -0.05 -24.33
C SER A 44 6.49 0.89 -24.40
N GLY A 45 7.07 1.08 -25.59
CA GLY A 45 8.17 2.04 -25.78
C GLY A 45 7.75 3.49 -25.50
N ASP A 46 6.49 3.82 -25.78
CA ASP A 46 5.94 5.18 -25.67
C ASP A 46 5.26 5.47 -24.33
N GLY A 47 5.28 4.52 -23.40
CA GLY A 47 4.69 4.63 -22.07
C GLY A 47 3.93 3.39 -21.66
N TRP A 48 2.74 3.56 -21.07
CA TRP A 48 1.90 2.45 -20.63
C TRP A 48 0.57 2.43 -21.37
N LEU A 49 0.28 1.31 -22.03
CA LEU A 49 -1.01 1.06 -22.64
C LEU A 49 -2.02 0.73 -21.54
N VAL A 50 -3.16 1.40 -21.57
CA VAL A 50 -4.31 1.17 -20.68
C VAL A 50 -5.26 0.21 -21.37
N HIS A 51 -5.50 -0.95 -20.78
CA HIS A 51 -6.40 -1.97 -21.29
C HIS A 51 -7.58 -2.18 -20.34
N GLY A 52 -8.81 -2.01 -20.84
CA GLY A 52 -10.04 -2.34 -20.14
C GLY A 52 -10.67 -3.64 -20.63
N PRO A 53 -11.93 -3.91 -20.24
CA PRO A 53 -12.64 -5.14 -20.61
C PRO A 53 -12.74 -5.38 -22.12
N GLY A 54 -12.90 -4.31 -22.91
CA GLY A 54 -13.01 -4.36 -24.37
C GLY A 54 -11.67 -4.27 -25.13
N GLY A 55 -10.53 -4.25 -24.44
CA GLY A 55 -9.21 -4.10 -25.05
C GLY A 55 -8.56 -2.75 -24.78
N TYR A 56 -7.78 -2.25 -25.73
CA TYR A 56 -7.02 -1.01 -25.60
C TYR A 56 -7.95 0.21 -25.45
N LEU A 57 -7.66 1.05 -24.45
CA LEU A 57 -8.42 2.26 -24.15
C LEU A 57 -7.62 3.53 -24.40
N GLY A 58 -6.30 3.51 -24.22
CA GLY A 58 -5.43 4.67 -24.41
C GLY A 58 -4.01 4.45 -23.91
N LEU A 59 -3.20 5.51 -23.94
CA LEU A 59 -1.77 5.50 -23.62
C LEU A 59 -1.46 6.52 -22.52
N ILE A 60 -0.82 6.11 -21.43
CA ILE A 60 -0.17 7.03 -20.50
C ILE A 60 1.25 7.27 -21.02
N PRO A 61 1.62 8.49 -21.45
CA PRO A 61 2.88 8.74 -22.15
C PRO A 61 4.10 8.65 -21.21
N THR A 62 5.28 8.35 -21.77
CA THR A 62 6.54 8.23 -21.01
C THR A 62 6.87 9.45 -20.13
N ALA A 63 6.55 10.66 -20.61
CA ALA A 63 6.71 11.90 -19.86
C ALA A 63 5.96 11.89 -18.50
N VAL A 64 4.91 11.08 -18.39
CA VAL A 64 4.14 10.87 -17.17
C VAL A 64 4.63 9.65 -16.40
N THR A 65 4.85 8.52 -17.08
CA THR A 65 5.17 7.23 -16.43
C THR A 65 6.52 7.24 -15.70
N THR A 66 7.48 8.04 -16.17
CA THR A 66 8.78 8.26 -15.50
C THR A 66 8.68 8.78 -14.07
N ARG A 67 7.54 9.40 -13.69
CA ARG A 67 7.27 9.85 -12.31
C ARG A 67 6.93 8.71 -11.35
N TYR A 68 6.68 7.51 -11.88
CA TYR A 68 6.23 6.33 -11.14
C TYR A 68 7.23 5.16 -11.31
N PRO A 69 8.48 5.32 -10.84
CA PRO A 69 9.53 4.32 -11.04
C PRO A 69 9.24 3.00 -10.30
N ASP A 70 8.43 3.04 -9.25
CA ASP A 70 8.03 1.88 -8.44
C ASP A 70 7.16 0.89 -9.23
N LEU A 71 6.34 1.37 -10.18
CA LEU A 71 5.54 0.51 -11.06
C LEU A 71 6.39 -0.41 -11.95
N MET A 72 7.63 -0.03 -12.24
CA MET A 72 8.56 -0.91 -12.96
C MET A 72 8.85 -2.20 -12.19
N ARG A 73 8.76 -2.21 -10.86
CA ARG A 73 8.91 -3.44 -10.06
C ARG A 73 7.82 -4.47 -10.39
N VAL A 74 6.59 -4.03 -10.64
CA VAL A 74 5.48 -4.91 -11.03
C VAL A 74 5.75 -5.51 -12.41
N PHE A 75 6.12 -4.67 -13.39
CA PHE A 75 6.44 -5.13 -14.74
C PHE A 75 7.63 -6.08 -14.78
N HIS A 76 8.72 -5.75 -14.08
CA HIS A 76 9.91 -6.61 -13.99
C HIS A 76 9.64 -7.92 -13.25
N SER A 77 8.59 -7.97 -12.42
CA SER A 77 8.12 -9.21 -11.80
C SER A 77 7.26 -10.08 -12.74
N GLY A 78 7.07 -9.66 -14.00
CA GLY A 78 6.26 -10.39 -14.98
C GLY A 78 4.74 -10.24 -14.75
N LEU A 79 4.31 -9.21 -14.02
CA LEU A 79 2.90 -8.94 -13.74
C LEU A 79 2.43 -7.68 -14.46
N ALA A 80 1.12 -7.60 -14.71
CA ALA A 80 0.46 -6.39 -15.20
C ALA A 80 -0.13 -5.61 -14.01
N PRO A 81 0.18 -4.32 -13.81
CA PRO A 81 -0.48 -3.53 -12.79
C PRO A 81 -1.97 -3.36 -13.11
N GLY A 82 -2.83 -3.64 -12.13
CA GLY A 82 -4.27 -3.45 -12.23
C GLY A 82 -4.70 -2.23 -11.43
N ALA A 83 -5.44 -1.31 -12.05
CA ALA A 83 -5.85 -0.04 -11.45
C ALA A 83 -7.33 0.25 -11.71
N SER A 84 -7.85 1.28 -11.06
CA SER A 84 -9.15 1.87 -11.39
C SER A 84 -8.95 3.00 -12.41
N ALA A 85 -9.87 3.12 -13.35
CA ALA A 85 -9.86 4.19 -14.34
C ALA A 85 -11.25 4.77 -14.52
N ARG A 86 -11.30 6.03 -14.93
CA ARG A 86 -12.52 6.72 -15.31
C ARG A 86 -12.42 7.20 -16.75
N ILE A 87 -13.48 7.02 -17.51
CA ILE A 87 -13.65 7.55 -18.87
C ILE A 87 -14.90 8.42 -18.89
N ARG A 88 -14.85 9.57 -19.56
CA ARG A 88 -15.99 10.49 -19.67
C ARG A 88 -15.98 11.27 -20.98
N PRO A 89 -17.11 11.74 -21.49
CA PRO A 89 -17.13 12.71 -22.58
C PRO A 89 -16.46 14.02 -22.15
N ALA A 90 -15.79 14.67 -23.10
CA ALA A 90 -15.30 16.03 -22.95
C ALA A 90 -16.48 17.01 -22.88
N GLU A 91 -16.36 18.02 -22.03
CA GLU A 91 -17.40 19.03 -21.80
C GLU A 91 -17.48 20.10 -22.91
N ASP A 92 -16.56 20.06 -23.86
CA ASP A 92 -16.46 21.02 -24.97
C ASP A 92 -17.42 20.72 -26.14
N GLY A 93 -18.24 19.66 -26.03
CA GLY A 93 -19.18 19.25 -27.08
C GLY A 93 -18.52 18.62 -28.31
N SER A 94 -17.21 18.35 -28.27
CA SER A 94 -16.48 17.75 -29.40
C SER A 94 -16.81 16.27 -29.63
N GLY A 95 -17.51 15.63 -28.69
CA GLY A 95 -17.76 14.18 -28.70
C GLY A 95 -16.51 13.33 -28.39
N ARG A 96 -15.38 13.97 -28.05
CA ARG A 96 -14.17 13.29 -27.60
C ARG A 96 -14.36 12.71 -26.21
N MET A 97 -13.77 11.55 -25.98
CA MET A 97 -13.64 10.95 -24.67
C MET A 97 -12.33 11.40 -24.01
N LEU A 98 -12.38 11.63 -22.71
CA LEU A 98 -11.27 11.85 -21.79
C LEU A 98 -11.17 10.66 -20.85
N GLY A 99 -9.97 10.34 -20.40
CA GLY A 99 -9.73 9.17 -19.57
C GLY A 99 -8.58 9.38 -18.60
N SER A 100 -8.72 8.85 -17.39
CA SER A 100 -7.70 8.87 -16.36
C SER A 100 -7.63 7.54 -15.61
N VAL A 101 -6.44 7.19 -15.13
CA VAL A 101 -6.22 6.11 -14.18
C VAL A 101 -5.99 6.71 -12.81
N ASP A 102 -6.66 6.20 -11.79
CA ASP A 102 -6.49 6.65 -10.41
C ASP A 102 -5.31 5.91 -9.80
N LEU A 103 -4.27 6.67 -9.44
CA LEU A 103 -3.08 6.18 -8.76
C LEU A 103 -2.79 7.03 -7.52
N PRO A 104 -2.21 6.46 -6.45
CA PRO A 104 -1.63 7.25 -5.38
C PRO A 104 -0.50 8.14 -5.89
N ALA A 105 -0.13 9.16 -5.12
CA ALA A 105 1.09 9.92 -5.40
C ALA A 105 2.32 8.99 -5.33
N PRO A 106 3.35 9.19 -6.17
CA PRO A 106 4.66 8.60 -5.91
C PRO A 106 5.17 9.02 -4.52
N PRO A 107 5.85 8.15 -3.75
CA PRO A 107 6.24 6.76 -4.05
C PRO A 107 5.29 5.70 -3.45
N PHE A 108 3.99 5.98 -3.33
CA PHE A 108 3.03 5.15 -2.61
C PHE A 108 2.23 4.18 -3.49
N VAL A 109 2.67 3.90 -4.72
CA VAL A 109 1.86 3.15 -5.70
C VAL A 109 2.08 1.65 -5.57
N VAL A 110 3.32 1.22 -5.39
CA VAL A 110 3.66 -0.20 -5.26
C VAL A 110 4.22 -0.46 -3.87
N PRO A 111 3.59 -1.33 -3.07
CA PRO A 111 4.08 -1.59 -1.75
C PRO A 111 5.39 -2.38 -1.77
N VAL A 112 6.11 -2.28 -0.68
CA VAL A 112 7.35 -2.98 -0.40
C VAL A 112 7.12 -4.00 0.71
N GLY A 113 8.00 -4.99 0.81
CA GLY A 113 7.81 -6.14 1.66
C GLY A 113 6.92 -7.21 1.06
N ARG A 114 6.87 -8.32 1.77
CA ARG A 114 6.06 -9.50 1.47
C ARG A 114 5.37 -9.95 2.74
N VAL A 115 4.15 -10.41 2.57
CA VAL A 115 3.33 -11.04 3.61
C VAL A 115 2.74 -12.32 3.04
N ASP A 116 2.58 -13.33 3.88
CA ASP A 116 1.93 -14.58 3.50
C ASP A 116 0.44 -14.61 3.90
N SER A 117 -0.03 -13.55 4.58
CA SER A 117 -1.44 -13.37 4.99
C SER A 117 -2.23 -12.52 4.00
N PRO A 118 -3.56 -12.71 3.88
CA PRO A 118 -4.42 -11.83 3.09
C PRO A 118 -4.29 -10.36 3.52
N VAL A 119 -4.18 -9.46 2.55
CA VAL A 119 -4.03 -8.02 2.78
C VAL A 119 -5.38 -7.34 2.74
N LEU A 120 -5.67 -6.58 3.79
CA LEU A 120 -6.88 -5.76 3.89
C LEU A 120 -7.01 -4.81 2.69
N GLY A 121 -8.25 -4.67 2.23
CA GLY A 121 -8.64 -3.71 1.19
C GLY A 121 -8.54 -2.27 1.67
N GLN A 122 -8.68 -1.32 0.75
CA GLN A 122 -8.59 0.10 1.04
C GLN A 122 -9.83 0.66 1.74
N GLY A 123 -9.65 1.69 2.55
CA GLY A 123 -10.73 2.49 3.09
C GLY A 123 -10.25 3.57 4.05
N GLY A 124 -10.32 3.26 5.35
CA GLY A 124 -10.07 4.20 6.44
C GLY A 124 -8.60 4.27 6.85
N ARG A 125 -8.21 5.45 7.33
CA ARG A 125 -6.90 5.71 7.93
C ARG A 125 -6.93 5.35 9.41
N LEU A 126 -6.03 4.46 9.84
CA LEU A 126 -5.71 4.24 11.25
C LEU A 126 -4.27 4.67 11.53
N GLU A 127 -4.07 5.65 12.41
CA GLU A 127 -2.73 6.16 12.74
C GLU A 127 -1.89 5.09 13.45
N LEU A 128 -0.61 5.05 13.10
CA LEU A 128 0.39 4.21 13.73
C LEU A 128 1.38 5.06 14.53
N ASP A 129 1.54 4.70 15.80
CA ASP A 129 2.63 5.15 16.65
C ASP A 129 3.89 4.34 16.29
N LEU A 130 4.76 4.93 15.47
CA LEU A 130 5.97 4.29 14.96
C LEU A 130 6.97 3.99 16.08
N SER A 131 7.58 2.80 16.00
CA SER A 131 8.68 2.37 16.88
C SER A 131 10.05 2.37 16.19
N VAL A 132 10.10 2.77 14.92
CA VAL A 132 11.31 2.75 14.09
C VAL A 132 11.41 3.99 13.21
N ASP A 133 12.63 4.38 12.90
CA ASP A 133 12.91 5.41 11.91
C ASP A 133 12.81 4.87 10.49
N VAL A 134 12.11 5.63 9.65
CA VAL A 134 11.90 5.30 8.24
C VAL A 134 12.85 6.13 7.38
N ALA A 135 13.58 5.46 6.48
CA ALA A 135 14.62 6.07 5.66
C ALA A 135 14.05 6.85 4.48
N ALA A 136 12.92 6.40 3.92
CA ALA A 136 12.29 6.98 2.75
C ALA A 136 10.77 6.77 2.79
N PRO A 137 9.97 7.69 2.24
CA PRO A 137 8.53 7.48 2.09
C PRO A 137 8.23 6.23 1.27
N ALA A 138 7.27 5.43 1.71
CA ALA A 138 6.83 4.25 0.98
C ALA A 138 5.45 3.76 1.43
N GLN A 139 4.85 2.94 0.59
CA GLN A 139 3.80 2.01 1.00
C GLN A 139 4.47 0.68 1.40
N VAL A 140 4.13 0.12 2.55
CA VAL A 140 4.67 -1.15 3.07
C VAL A 140 3.55 -2.16 3.30
N LEU A 141 3.79 -3.43 3.00
CA LEU A 141 2.95 -4.52 3.47
C LEU A 141 3.39 -4.90 4.89
N VAL A 142 2.44 -4.89 5.81
CA VAL A 142 2.69 -5.21 7.22
C VAL A 142 1.77 -6.32 7.69
N GLU A 143 2.31 -7.23 8.49
CA GLU A 143 1.53 -8.21 9.22
C GLU A 143 0.92 -7.53 10.44
N LEU A 144 -0.31 -7.90 10.78
CA LEU A 144 -1.03 -7.35 11.93
C LEU A 144 -1.16 -8.42 13.01
N ASP A 145 -0.80 -8.07 14.24
CA ASP A 145 -0.99 -8.91 15.41
C ASP A 145 -1.81 -8.19 16.49
N ALA A 146 -2.64 -8.94 17.21
CA ALA A 146 -3.28 -8.45 18.43
C ALA A 146 -2.38 -8.73 19.64
N VAL A 147 -2.10 -7.69 20.45
CA VAL A 147 -1.32 -7.76 21.69
C VAL A 147 -2.13 -7.09 22.80
N GLY A 148 -2.85 -7.89 23.57
CA GLY A 148 -3.87 -7.36 24.49
C GLY A 148 -4.96 -6.64 23.70
N ASP A 149 -5.25 -5.38 24.09
CA ASP A 149 -6.25 -4.54 23.44
C ASP A 149 -5.67 -3.64 22.32
N ALA A 150 -4.43 -3.89 21.91
CA ALA A 150 -3.74 -3.14 20.87
C ALA A 150 -3.47 -4.00 19.64
N VAL A 151 -3.49 -3.37 18.46
CA VAL A 151 -2.99 -3.97 17.23
C VAL A 151 -1.61 -3.40 16.92
N VAL A 152 -0.66 -4.29 16.63
CA VAL A 152 0.69 -3.93 16.21
C VAL A 152 0.91 -4.30 14.75
N ALA A 153 1.69 -3.48 14.06
CA ALA A 153 2.09 -3.71 12.67
C ALA A 153 3.55 -4.16 12.63
N ARG A 154 3.83 -5.25 11.90
CA ARG A 154 5.18 -5.78 11.69
C ARG A 154 5.58 -5.73 10.23
N PHE A 155 6.80 -5.27 9.99
CA PHE A 155 7.45 -5.26 8.67
C PHE A 155 8.68 -6.18 8.72
N HIS A 156 8.66 -7.26 7.92
CA HIS A 156 9.67 -8.35 7.98
C HIS A 156 9.93 -8.86 9.41
N GLY A 157 8.85 -9.12 10.17
CA GLY A 157 8.90 -9.60 11.54
C GLY A 157 9.36 -8.57 12.59
N ARG A 158 9.78 -7.37 12.18
CA ARG A 158 10.16 -6.27 13.09
C ARG A 158 8.96 -5.39 13.38
N LEU A 159 8.81 -4.95 14.62
CA LEU A 159 7.77 -4.00 15.00
C LEU A 159 7.98 -2.68 14.23
N LEU A 160 6.98 -2.30 13.43
CA LEU A 160 6.92 -1.00 12.78
C LEU A 160 6.28 0.03 13.71
N GLY A 161 5.21 -0.36 14.41
CA GLY A 161 4.48 0.51 15.33
C GLY A 161 3.20 -0.14 15.84
N ALA A 162 2.46 0.60 16.68
CA ALA A 162 1.17 0.18 17.22
C ALA A 162 0.05 1.12 16.73
N VAL A 163 -1.17 0.60 16.58
CA VAL A 163 -2.33 1.40 16.20
C VAL A 163 -2.78 2.24 17.38
N HIS A 164 -2.84 3.56 17.20
CA HIS A 164 -3.13 4.53 18.27
C HIS A 164 -4.49 4.31 18.95
N SER A 165 -5.49 3.93 18.16
CA SER A 165 -6.85 3.64 18.64
C SER A 165 -7.41 2.48 17.85
N THR A 166 -7.31 1.29 18.44
CA THR A 166 -7.63 0.04 17.76
C THR A 166 -9.15 -0.18 17.73
N PRO A 167 -9.77 -0.33 16.54
CA PRO A 167 -11.18 -0.70 16.45
C PRO A 167 -11.42 -2.11 16.99
N ALA A 168 -12.45 -2.30 17.82
CA ALA A 168 -12.81 -3.61 18.36
C ALA A 168 -13.05 -4.66 17.24
N SER A 169 -13.68 -4.24 16.14
CA SER A 169 -13.90 -5.11 14.98
C SER A 169 -12.60 -5.64 14.36
N LEU A 170 -11.52 -4.85 14.38
CA LEU A 170 -10.21 -5.27 13.89
C LEU A 170 -9.57 -6.29 14.84
N LEU A 171 -9.65 -6.06 16.16
CA LEU A 171 -9.18 -7.02 17.17
C LEU A 171 -9.91 -8.35 17.07
N ASP A 172 -11.24 -8.30 17.02
CA ASP A 172 -12.08 -9.49 16.89
C ASP A 172 -11.71 -10.29 15.64
N THR A 173 -11.50 -9.59 14.51
CA THR A 173 -11.12 -10.24 13.26
C THR A 173 -9.75 -10.90 13.36
N LEU A 174 -8.75 -10.21 13.92
CA LEU A 174 -7.40 -10.74 14.11
C LEU A 174 -7.36 -11.94 15.05
N SER A 175 -8.31 -12.07 15.98
CA SER A 175 -8.43 -13.25 16.84
C SER A 175 -8.86 -14.51 16.08
N THR A 176 -9.49 -14.36 14.92
CA THR A 176 -10.04 -15.47 14.13
C THR A 176 -9.17 -15.87 12.94
N ARG A 177 -8.35 -14.95 12.42
CA ARG A 177 -7.49 -15.19 11.26
C ARG A 177 -6.33 -14.19 11.19
N PRO A 178 -5.18 -14.60 10.63
CA PRO A 178 -4.08 -13.69 10.37
C PRO A 178 -4.44 -12.73 9.23
N LEU A 179 -4.02 -11.48 9.36
CA LEU A 179 -4.24 -10.44 8.37
C LEU A 179 -2.97 -9.61 8.18
N ALA A 180 -2.86 -9.07 6.98
CA ALA A 180 -1.91 -8.02 6.66
C ALA A 180 -2.64 -6.74 6.24
N ALA A 181 -1.93 -5.64 6.22
CA ALA A 181 -2.44 -4.37 5.73
C ALA A 181 -1.37 -3.61 4.95
N ARG A 182 -1.80 -2.57 4.27
CA ARG A 182 -0.91 -1.57 3.69
C ARG A 182 -0.70 -0.47 4.73
N ALA A 183 0.54 -0.17 5.06
CA ALA A 183 0.88 1.04 5.80
C ALA A 183 1.52 2.06 4.86
N PHE A 184 1.10 3.31 4.94
CA PHE A 184 1.73 4.42 4.25
C PHE A 184 2.61 5.17 5.25
N VAL A 185 3.89 5.28 4.94
CA VAL A 185 4.89 5.81 5.87
C VAL A 185 5.66 6.95 5.22
N ALA A 186 5.73 8.10 5.88
CA ALA A 186 6.46 9.29 5.42
C ALA A 186 6.71 10.26 6.57
N ASP A 187 7.84 10.96 6.56
CA ASP A 187 8.14 12.08 7.48
C ASP A 187 7.89 11.76 8.97
N GLY A 188 8.28 10.56 9.40
CA GLY A 188 8.10 10.10 10.80
C GLY A 188 6.65 9.81 11.18
N ARG A 189 5.74 9.72 10.22
CA ARG A 189 4.33 9.36 10.40
C ARG A 189 4.02 8.09 9.63
N ALA A 190 3.12 7.29 10.18
CA ALA A 190 2.58 6.14 9.48
C ALA A 190 1.09 5.99 9.74
N ALA A 191 0.39 5.42 8.77
CA ALA A 191 -0.98 5.00 8.97
C ALA A 191 -1.30 3.73 8.18
N LEU A 192 -2.10 2.86 8.77
CA LEU A 192 -2.70 1.72 8.10
C LEU A 192 -3.88 2.16 7.26
N ASP A 193 -4.02 1.52 6.11
CA ASP A 193 -5.21 1.59 5.26
C ASP A 193 -6.04 0.32 5.46
N VAL A 194 -7.23 0.52 6.02
CA VAL A 194 -8.12 -0.55 6.47
C VAL A 194 -9.53 -0.30 5.93
N GLY A 195 -9.96 -1.16 5.02
CA GLY A 195 -11.32 -1.16 4.49
C GLY A 195 -12.37 -1.41 5.59
N PRO A 196 -13.52 -0.70 5.57
CA PRO A 196 -14.52 -0.80 6.63
C PRO A 196 -15.13 -2.20 6.79
N GLU A 197 -15.16 -2.98 5.70
CA GLU A 197 -15.69 -4.35 5.69
C GLU A 197 -14.66 -5.40 6.12
N LEU A 198 -13.40 -4.99 6.38
CA LEU A 198 -12.27 -5.89 6.68
C LEU A 198 -12.09 -7.03 5.65
N ALA A 199 -12.58 -6.82 4.43
CA ALA A 199 -12.34 -7.68 3.30
C ALA A 199 -10.84 -7.69 3.00
N ALA A 200 -10.30 -8.88 2.72
CA ALA A 200 -8.88 -9.06 2.47
C ALA A 200 -8.68 -9.99 1.27
N GLU A 201 -7.62 -9.72 0.51
CA GLU A 201 -7.27 -10.47 -0.70
C GLU A 201 -5.79 -10.84 -0.69
N GLU A 202 -5.45 -11.91 -1.40
CA GLU A 202 -4.04 -12.26 -1.60
C GLU A 202 -3.37 -11.28 -2.56
N ILE A 203 -2.23 -10.75 -2.15
CA ILE A 203 -1.40 -9.90 -3.00
C ILE A 203 -0.25 -10.74 -3.56
N PRO A 204 -0.10 -10.85 -4.90
CA PRO A 204 1.00 -11.61 -5.48
C PRO A 204 2.36 -11.05 -5.02
N ALA A 205 3.28 -11.90 -4.59
CA ALA A 205 4.63 -11.45 -4.28
C ALA A 205 5.34 -10.93 -5.54
N LEU A 206 6.05 -9.81 -5.40
CA LEU A 206 6.91 -9.25 -6.45
C LEU A 206 8.29 -9.91 -6.37
N SER A 207 8.83 -10.33 -7.52
CA SER A 207 10.17 -10.92 -7.61
C SER A 207 11.26 -9.87 -7.89
N ALA A 208 10.87 -8.71 -8.40
CA ALA A 208 11.79 -7.59 -8.58
C ALA A 208 12.28 -7.08 -7.20
N PRO A 209 13.56 -6.67 -7.08
CA PRO A 209 14.10 -6.13 -5.85
C PRO A 209 13.26 -4.98 -5.28
N GLU A 210 13.19 -4.91 -3.96
CA GLU A 210 12.57 -3.80 -3.25
C GLU A 210 13.59 -2.72 -2.88
N PRO A 211 13.18 -1.44 -2.84
CA PRO A 211 14.01 -0.39 -2.27
C PRO A 211 14.21 -0.63 -0.76
N GLN A 212 15.30 -0.12 -0.20
CA GLN A 212 15.52 -0.16 1.24
C GLN A 212 14.74 0.97 1.92
N ILE A 213 13.83 0.60 2.83
CA ILE A 213 12.89 1.55 3.47
C ILE A 213 13.24 1.84 4.92
N LEU A 214 13.65 0.81 5.67
CA LEU A 214 14.04 0.97 7.06
C LEU A 214 15.51 1.36 7.16
N ARG A 215 15.84 2.29 8.06
CA ARG A 215 17.22 2.54 8.42
C ARG A 215 17.76 1.33 9.17
N VAL A 216 18.85 0.74 8.68
CA VAL A 216 19.63 -0.22 9.46
C VAL A 216 20.53 0.61 10.37
N GLY A 217 20.15 0.73 11.64
CA GLY A 217 20.95 1.46 12.63
C GLY A 217 20.21 2.61 13.30
N ALA A 218 19.22 2.27 14.10
CA ALA A 218 19.04 2.82 15.44
C ALA A 218 18.28 1.73 16.19
N ALA A 219 19.01 0.72 16.68
CA ALA A 219 18.56 0.16 17.94
C ALA A 219 18.36 1.38 18.83
N HIS A 220 17.14 1.58 19.34
CA HIS A 220 16.93 2.47 20.47
C HIS A 220 18.13 2.28 21.38
N GLU A 221 18.86 3.38 21.59
CA GLU A 221 19.86 3.47 22.63
C GLU A 221 19.32 2.68 23.81
N SER A 222 20.15 1.74 24.25
CA SER A 222 20.01 1.00 25.50
C SER A 222 18.91 1.60 26.36
N PHE A 223 17.74 0.94 26.43
CA PHE A 223 16.97 1.06 27.66
C PHE A 223 18.00 0.86 28.75
N PRO A 224 18.20 1.79 29.70
CA PRO A 224 18.93 1.42 30.88
C PRO A 224 18.16 0.20 31.40
N LEU A 225 18.78 -0.97 31.26
CA LEU A 225 18.48 -2.08 32.14
C LEU A 225 18.65 -1.41 33.49
N ILE A 226 17.54 -1.05 34.13
CA ILE A 226 17.54 -0.81 35.56
C ILE A 226 18.20 -2.10 36.05
N PRO A 227 19.42 -2.05 36.59
CA PRO A 227 20.01 -3.24 37.16
C PRO A 227 18.94 -3.75 38.12
N LEU A 228 18.55 -5.01 37.98
CA LEU A 228 17.79 -5.64 39.04
C LEU A 228 18.76 -5.65 40.22
N ASP A 229 18.76 -4.56 40.99
CA ASP A 229 19.49 -4.45 42.22
C ASP A 229 18.91 -5.58 43.08
N GLN A 230 19.67 -6.67 43.17
CA GLN A 230 19.42 -7.77 44.11
C GLN A 230 19.48 -7.31 45.58
N ALA A 231 19.54 -6.00 45.85
CA ALA A 231 19.49 -5.39 47.17
C ALA A 231 18.09 -5.43 47.82
N TRP A 232 17.03 -5.84 47.11
CA TRP A 232 15.69 -5.98 47.69
C TRP A 232 15.35 -7.36 48.26
N LEU A 233 16.22 -8.38 48.11
CA LEU A 233 15.95 -9.72 48.63
C LEU A 233 16.69 -10.10 49.92
N ASP A 234 17.64 -9.30 50.40
CA ASP A 234 18.28 -9.53 51.70
C ASP A 234 18.66 -8.21 52.39
N SER A 235 17.65 -7.53 52.96
CA SER A 235 17.92 -6.59 54.06
C SER A 235 18.01 -7.41 55.36
N PRO A 236 19.17 -7.41 56.05
CA PRO A 236 19.26 -7.96 57.38
C PRO A 236 18.57 -7.00 58.35
N GLU A 237 17.52 -7.48 59.02
CA GLU A 237 17.06 -6.90 60.28
C GLU A 237 18.27 -6.82 61.23
N LYS A 238 18.80 -5.61 61.41
CA LYS A 238 19.63 -5.29 62.57
C LYS A 238 18.73 -4.75 63.68
N ARG A 239 18.63 -5.55 64.73
CA ARG A 239 18.78 -5.16 66.15
C ARG A 239 17.95 -3.95 66.62
N ARG A 240 16.95 -4.24 67.44
CA ARG A 240 17.03 -3.91 68.87
C ARG A 240 16.67 -5.13 69.70
#